data_AF-X0T614-F1
#
_entry.id   AF-X0T614-F1
#
_cell.length_a   1.000
_cell.length_b   1.000
_cell.length_c   1.000
_cell.angle_alpha   90.00
_cell.angle_beta   90.00
_cell.angle_gamma   90.00
#
_symmetry.space_group_name_H-M   'P 1'
#
loop_
_entity.id
_entity.type
_entity.pdbx_description
1 polymer ?
#
loop_
_entity_poly.entity_id
_entity_poly.type
_entity_poly.pdbx_seq_one_letter_code
_entity_poly.pdbx_strand_id
1 'polypeptide(L)'
;FLFEPNDTFTRLQLINMVEPFLRDVRSRRGIYDFLVICDSTNNTPERIDRNELWADIYIKPTKAAEFIVLNFIATKSGASFTELVAAGSTPTAGI
;
A
#
# COMPACT_ATOMS: atom_id res chain seq x y z
N PHE A 1 -4.36 14.22 21.19
CA PHE A 1 -3.85 12.86 21.42
C PHE A 1 -2.98 12.76 22.67
N LEU A 2 -2.00 13.64 22.89
CA LEU A 2 -1.25 13.65 24.14
C LEU A 2 -2.18 14.06 25.32
N PHE A 3 -2.17 13.30 26.41
CA PHE A 3 -3.06 13.43 27.58
C PHE A 3 -4.55 13.15 27.33
N GLU A 4 -4.92 12.60 26.17
CA GLU A 4 -6.29 12.13 25.91
C GLU A 4 -6.53 10.73 26.49
N PRO A 5 -7.76 10.39 26.86
CA PRO A 5 -8.12 9.02 27.23
C PRO A 5 -7.81 8.03 26.09
N ASN A 6 -7.16 6.91 26.41
CA ASN A 6 -6.95 5.82 25.45
C ASN A 6 -8.24 5.00 25.29
N ASP A 7 -9.25 5.62 24.67
CA ASP A 7 -10.55 5.02 24.38
C ASP A 7 -10.81 4.90 22.87
N THR A 8 -11.92 4.26 22.52
CA THR A 8 -12.32 4.07 21.12
C THR A 8 -12.46 5.40 20.38
N PHE A 9 -12.87 6.47 21.06
CA PHE A 9 -13.10 7.76 20.42
C PHE A 9 -11.77 8.41 20.00
N THR A 10 -10.81 8.51 20.91
CA THR A 10 -9.47 9.04 20.63
C THR A 10 -8.76 8.23 19.55
N ARG A 11 -8.92 6.90 19.57
CA ARG A 11 -8.37 6.00 18.54
C ARG A 11 -8.97 6.25 17.17
N LEU A 12 -10.31 6.35 17.08
CA LEU A 12 -11.00 6.66 15.83
C LEU A 12 -10.64 8.04 15.31
N GLN A 13 -10.47 9.04 16.19
CA GLN A 13 -9.99 10.36 15.79
C GLN A 13 -8.60 10.30 15.15
N LEU A 14 -7.69 9.47 15.68
CA LEU A 14 -6.36 9.28 15.10
C LEU A 14 -6.44 8.65 13.71
N ILE A 15 -7.22 7.58 13.56
CA ILE A 15 -7.44 6.92 12.26
C ILE A 15 -8.03 7.91 11.25
N ASN A 16 -9.07 8.65 11.64
CA ASN A 16 -9.75 9.62 10.79
C ASN A 16 -8.86 10.81 10.39
N MET A 17 -7.75 11.05 11.09
CA MET A 17 -6.77 12.06 10.71
C MET A 17 -5.69 11.50 9.77
N VAL A 18 -5.20 10.29 10.05
CA VAL A 18 -4.08 9.68 9.31
C VAL A 18 -4.53 9.08 7.98
N GLU A 19 -5.69 8.43 7.93
CA GLU A 19 -6.17 7.78 6.70
C GLU A 19 -6.41 8.75 5.54
N PRO A 20 -7.06 9.92 5.72
CA PRO A 20 -7.23 10.88 4.62
C PRO A 20 -5.89 11.40 4.10
N PHE A 21 -4.94 11.65 4.99
CA PHE A 21 -3.59 12.09 4.61
C PHE A 21 -2.89 11.03 3.75
N LEU A 22 -2.88 9.76 4.17
CA LEU A 22 -2.29 8.68 3.38
C LEU A 22 -3.03 8.42 2.07
N ARG A 23 -4.35 8.65 2.04
CA ARG A 23 -5.16 8.60 0.81
C ARG A 23 -4.76 9.68 -0.20
N ASP A 24 -4.46 10.89 0.28
CA ASP A 24 -3.95 11.96 -0.57
C ASP A 24 -2.54 11.63 -1.09
N VAL A 25 -1.66 11.07 -0.25
CA VAL A 25 -0.33 10.61 -0.67
C VAL A 25 -0.43 9.50 -1.74
N ARG A 26 -1.37 8.55 -1.58
CA ARG A 26 -1.66 7.52 -2.59
C ARG A 26 -2.18 8.12 -3.90
N SER A 27 -3.09 9.09 -3.82
CA SER A 27 -3.64 9.80 -4.99
C SER A 27 -2.54 10.48 -5.81
N ARG A 28 -1.51 11.01 -5.13
CA ARG A 28 -0.32 11.62 -5.75
C ARG A 28 0.73 10.61 -6.22
N ARG A 29 0.41 9.30 -6.21
CA ARG A 29 1.32 8.20 -6.58
C ARG A 29 2.60 8.13 -5.71
N GLY A 30 2.50 8.53 -4.44
CA GLY A 30 3.62 8.42 -3.47
C GLY A 30 3.70 7.05 -2.79
N ILE A 31 2.58 6.33 -2.71
CA ILE A 31 2.48 4.98 -2.13
C ILE A 31 1.51 4.14 -2.96
N TYR A 32 1.72 2.83 -3.02
CA TYR A 32 0.78 1.90 -3.65
C TYR A 32 -0.42 1.62 -2.75
N ASP A 33 -0.16 1.42 -1.47
CA ASP A 33 -1.13 0.92 -0.51
C ASP A 33 -0.71 1.26 0.92
N PHE A 34 -1.66 1.29 1.85
CA PHE A 34 -1.41 1.51 3.27
C PHE A 34 -2.48 0.86 4.15
N LEU A 35 -2.14 0.64 5.41
CA LEU A 35 -3.06 0.16 6.45
C LEU A 35 -2.74 0.88 7.76
N VAL A 36 -3.77 1.39 8.43
CA VAL A 36 -3.64 2.01 9.76
C VAL A 36 -4.42 1.15 10.75
N ILE A 37 -3.77 0.75 11.84
CA ILE A 37 -4.39 -0.02 12.93
C ILE A 37 -4.22 0.77 14.22
N CYS A 38 -5.33 1.09 14.88
CA CYS A 38 -5.36 1.73 16.18
C CYS A 38 -6.65 1.29 16.88
N ASP A 39 -6.68 0.07 17.38
CA ASP A 39 -7.88 -0.56 17.95
C ASP A 39 -7.53 -1.38 19.19
N SER A 40 -8.47 -2.20 19.68
CA SER A 40 -8.24 -3.07 20.84
C SER A 40 -7.26 -4.21 20.58
N THR A 41 -6.92 -4.52 19.32
CA THR A 41 -5.96 -5.58 18.99
C THR A 41 -4.52 -5.14 19.29
N ASN A 42 -4.20 -3.87 19.06
CA ASN A 42 -2.89 -3.31 19.37
C ASN A 42 -2.86 -2.44 20.63
N ASN A 43 -4.01 -2.03 21.17
CA ASN A 43 -4.13 -1.38 22.47
C ASN A 43 -4.74 -2.36 23.50
N THR A 44 -3.93 -3.31 23.97
CA THR A 44 -4.31 -4.28 25.01
C THR A 44 -4.47 -3.60 26.38
N PRO A 45 -5.20 -4.20 27.34
CA PRO A 45 -5.39 -3.64 28.67
C PRO A 45 -4.06 -3.27 29.36
N GLU A 46 -3.04 -4.10 29.23
CA GLU A 46 -1.73 -3.87 29.86
C GLU A 46 -1.00 -2.66 29.26
N ARG A 47 -1.25 -2.32 27.99
CA ARG A 47 -0.71 -1.11 27.35
C ARG A 47 -1.46 0.13 27.81
N ILE A 48 -2.78 0.02 27.95
CA ILE A 48 -3.63 1.10 28.46
C ILE A 48 -3.25 1.42 29.90
N ASP A 49 -3.04 0.40 30.75
CA ASP A 49 -2.62 0.57 32.15
C ASP A 49 -1.23 1.21 32.28
N ARG A 50 -0.38 1.07 31.25
CA ARG A 50 0.92 1.76 31.14
C ARG A 50 0.82 3.16 30.51
N ASN A 51 -0.39 3.64 30.24
CA ASN A 51 -0.66 4.92 29.58
C ASN A 51 -0.05 5.02 28.17
N GLU A 52 0.02 3.90 27.45
CA GLU A 52 0.55 3.85 26.08
C GLU A 52 -0.61 3.80 25.06
N LEU A 53 -0.54 4.62 24.01
CA LEU A 53 -1.41 4.54 22.83
C LEU A 53 -0.57 4.07 21.65
N TRP A 54 -0.92 2.92 21.09
CA TRP A 54 -0.21 2.33 19.95
C TRP A 54 -1.02 2.52 18.67
N ALA A 55 -0.36 3.02 17.63
CA ALA A 55 -0.90 3.16 16.29
C ALA A 55 0.11 2.60 15.29
N ASP A 56 -0.27 1.53 14.60
CA ASP A 56 0.57 0.87 13.61
C ASP A 56 0.18 1.37 12.22
N ILE A 57 1.17 1.82 11.45
CA ILE A 57 0.98 2.35 10.10
C ILE A 57 1.85 1.55 9.13
N TYR A 58 1.23 0.75 8.29
CA TYR A 58 1.89 -0.02 7.25
C TYR A 58 1.81 0.74 5.92
N ILE A 59 2.94 0.83 5.21
CA ILE A 59 3.03 1.57 3.95
C ILE A 59 3.74 0.70 2.91
N LYS A 60 3.14 0.57 1.72
CA LYS A 60 3.81 0.05 0.52
C LYS A 60 4.26 1.23 -0.35
N PRO A 61 5.53 1.64 -0.32
CA PRO A 61 6.01 2.80 -1.07
C PRO A 61 5.92 2.56 -2.58
N THR A 62 5.77 3.62 -3.37
CA THR A 62 5.93 3.50 -4.82
C THR A 62 7.38 3.18 -5.15
N LYS A 63 7.57 2.22 -6.06
CA LYS A 63 8.89 1.93 -6.62
C LYS A 63 9.04 2.69 -7.92
N ALA A 64 10.19 3.34 -8.10
CA ALA A 64 10.53 3.94 -9.38
C ALA A 64 10.73 2.82 -10.42
N ALA A 65 10.32 3.07 -11.66
CA ALA A 65 10.67 2.20 -12.78
C ALA A 65 12.15 2.42 -13.10
N GLU A 66 13.03 1.59 -12.52
CA GLU A 66 14.47 1.66 -12.77
C GLU A 66 14.85 1.20 -14.18
N PHE A 67 14.04 0.33 -14.78
CA PHE A 67 14.26 -0.20 -16.12
C PHE A 67 12.96 -0.17 -16.93
N ILE A 68 13.07 0.24 -18.19
CA ILE A 68 11.98 0.23 -19.15
C ILE A 68 12.32 -0.83 -20.20
N VAL A 69 11.53 -1.91 -20.26
CA VAL A 69 11.64 -2.95 -21.30
C VAL A 69 10.63 -2.66 -22.39
N LEU A 70 11.12 -2.34 -23.59
CA LEU A 70 10.29 -2.14 -24.78
C LEU A 70 10.48 -3.31 -25.73
N ASN A 71 9.40 -4.03 -26.03
CA ASN A 71 9.40 -5.13 -26.99
C ASN A 71 8.81 -4.66 -28.33
N PHE A 72 9.64 -4.55 -29.36
CA PHE A 72 9.21 -4.28 -30.73
C PHE A 72 8.98 -5.59 -31.46
N ILE A 73 7.72 -5.92 -31.72
CA ILE A 73 7.34 -7.18 -32.38
C ILE A 73 6.76 -6.83 -33.76
N ALA A 74 7.46 -7.22 -34.82
CA ALA A 74 6.98 -7.11 -36.19
C ALA A 74 6.21 -8.37 -36.58
N THR A 75 4.97 -8.20 -37.03
CA THR A 75 4.07 -9.30 -37.38
C THR A 75 3.70 -9.23 -38.86
N LYS A 76 3.38 -10.37 -39.47
CA LYS A 76 2.87 -10.42 -40.85
C LYS A 76 1.49 -9.76 -40.90
N SER A 77 1.14 -9.12 -42.02
CA SER A 77 -0.11 -8.35 -42.17
C SER A 77 -1.41 -9.11 -41.88
N GLY A 78 -1.39 -10.45 -41.91
CA GLY A 78 -2.55 -11.31 -41.58
C GLY A 78 -2.48 -12.01 -40.22
N ALA A 79 -1.46 -11.73 -39.39
CA ALA A 79 -1.31 -12.37 -38.09
C ALA A 79 -2.22 -11.73 -37.03
N SER A 80 -2.86 -12.56 -36.21
CA SER A 80 -3.69 -12.08 -35.09
C SER A 80 -2.81 -11.66 -33.92
N PHE A 81 -2.96 -10.43 -33.47
CA PHE A 81 -2.23 -9.92 -32.30
C PHE A 81 -2.58 -10.68 -31.01
N THR A 82 -3.80 -11.22 -30.90
CA THR A 82 -4.26 -11.96 -29.71
C THR A 82 -3.51 -13.28 -29.52
N GLU A 83 -3.17 -13.96 -30.62
CA GLU A 83 -2.41 -15.22 -30.60
C GLU A 83 -0.94 -14.97 -30.20
N LEU A 84 -0.36 -13.86 -30.65
CA LEU A 84 1.03 -13.51 -30.39
C LEU A 84 1.29 -13.07 -28.95
N VAL A 85 0.31 -12.44 -28.29
CA VAL A 85 0.40 -12.08 -26.86
C VAL A 85 0.36 -13.33 -25.96
N ALA A 86 -0.40 -14.36 -26.35
CA ALA A 86 -0.50 -15.61 -25.59
C ALA A 86 0.80 -16.44 -25.62
N ALA A 87 1.56 -16.39 -26.72
CA ALA A 87 2.80 -17.15 -26.89
C ALA A 87 4.04 -16.51 -26.19
N GLY A 88 3.97 -15.22 -25.82
CA GLY A 88 5.11 -14.45 -25.30
C GLY A 88 5.30 -14.43 -23.78
N SER A 89 4.51 -15.19 -23.01
CA SER A 89 4.41 -15.06 -21.55
C SER A 89 5.38 -15.92 -20.74
N THR A 90 6.66 -16.00 -21.14
CA THR A 90 7.69 -16.58 -20.24
C THR A 90 8.79 -15.57 -19.94
N PRO A 91 8.68 -14.78 -18.86
CA PRO A 91 9.81 -14.06 -18.33
C PRO A 91 10.68 -15.06 -17.56
N THR A 92 11.64 -15.70 -18.23
CA THR A 92 12.73 -16.40 -17.53
C THR A 92 13.75 -15.35 -17.10
N ALA A 93 13.49 -14.69 -15.98
CA ALA A 93 14.49 -13.91 -15.26
C ALA A 93 15.02 -14.77 -14.11
N GLY A 94 15.90 -15.71 -14.45
CA GLY A 94 16.85 -16.29 -13.51
C GLY A 94 18.18 -15.61 -13.77
N ILE A 95 18.70 -14.97 -12.70
CA ILE A 95 19.97 -14.23 -12.53
C ILE A 95 20.19 -12.96 -13.37
#